data_AF-A0A7S1L5D3-F1
#
_entry.id   AF-A0A7S1L5D3-F1
#
_cell.length_a   1.000
_cell.length_b   1.000
_cell.length_c   1.000
_cell.angle_alpha   90.00
_cell.angle_beta   90.00
_cell.angle_gamma   90.00
#
_symmetry.space_group_name_H-M   'P 1'
#
loop_
_entity.id
_entity.type
_entity.pdbx_description
1 polymer ?
#
loop_
_entity_poly.entity_id
_entity_poly.type
_entity_poly.pdbx_seq_one_letter_code
_entity_poly.pdbx_strand_id
1 'polypeptide(L)'
;RTALADSAEQRHVEVALRAWGFEAGSGPQMDVIIDDGLHTPEAQLATLGNLFPYLAPGGLYVVEDVNAGKRLFLRAHKALRRIVGSSTHFFVDNFVNETTGMPRHGSALLVIRKAPEVL
;
A
#
# COMPACT_ATOMS: atom_id res chain seq x y z
N ARG A 1 -6.00 -1.40 16.30
CA ARG A 1 -7.36 -1.65 15.73
C ARG A 1 -7.15 -2.08 14.29
N THR A 2 -7.81 -3.14 13.83
CA THR A 2 -7.60 -3.69 12.47
C THR A 2 -8.81 -3.38 11.61
N ALA A 3 -8.59 -2.85 10.41
CA ALA A 3 -9.65 -2.56 9.44
C ALA A 3 -9.13 -2.76 8.01
N LEU A 4 -10.02 -3.12 7.07
CA LEU A 4 -9.69 -3.47 5.68
C LEU A 4 -10.54 -2.61 4.73
N ALA A 5 -9.93 -1.65 4.04
CA ALA A 5 -10.56 -0.87 2.97
C ALA A 5 -9.54 -0.58 1.89
N ASP A 6 -9.95 -0.79 0.65
CA ASP A 6 -9.25 -0.39 -0.56
C ASP A 6 -10.14 0.57 -1.35
N SER A 7 -9.61 1.73 -1.73
CA SER A 7 -10.30 2.58 -2.68
C SER A 7 -9.34 3.58 -3.33
N ALA A 8 -9.44 3.68 -4.65
CA ALA A 8 -8.77 4.72 -5.41
C ALA A 8 -9.40 6.11 -5.18
N GLU A 9 -10.60 6.18 -4.59
CA GLU A 9 -11.31 7.42 -4.31
C GLU A 9 -11.20 7.82 -2.83
N GLN A 10 -10.63 9.00 -2.56
CA GLN A 10 -10.40 9.50 -1.20
C GLN A 10 -11.70 9.55 -0.37
N ARG A 11 -12.81 9.95 -0.99
CA ARG A 11 -14.10 10.03 -0.30
C ARG A 11 -14.56 8.67 0.24
N HIS A 12 -14.30 7.58 -0.48
CA HIS A 12 -14.69 6.25 -0.02
C HIS A 12 -13.85 5.82 1.19
N VAL A 13 -12.53 6.11 1.15
CA VAL A 13 -11.63 5.88 2.29
C VAL A 13 -12.13 6.64 3.52
N GLU A 14 -12.45 7.91 3.40
CA GLU A 14 -12.92 8.73 4.52
C GLU A 14 -14.24 8.23 5.12
N VAL A 15 -15.18 7.78 4.27
CA VAL A 15 -16.45 7.21 4.73
C VAL A 15 -16.21 5.91 5.51
N ALA A 16 -15.35 5.02 5.00
CA ALA A 16 -15.01 3.77 5.68
C ALA A 16 -14.31 4.03 7.02
N LEU A 17 -13.33 4.94 7.04
CA LEU A 17 -12.61 5.34 8.26
C LEU A 17 -13.58 5.88 9.33
N ARG A 18 -14.48 6.79 8.95
CA ARG A 18 -15.50 7.33 9.86
C ARG A 18 -16.41 6.24 10.40
N ALA A 19 -16.84 5.29 9.56
CA ALA A 19 -17.68 4.17 9.98
C ALA A 19 -17.00 3.27 11.02
N TRP A 20 -15.67 3.20 11.03
CA TRP A 20 -14.89 2.47 12.03
C TRP A 20 -14.47 3.30 13.24
N GLY A 21 -14.97 4.53 13.36
CA GLY A 21 -14.67 5.42 14.48
C GLY A 21 -13.31 6.09 14.38
N PHE A 22 -12.75 6.22 13.18
CA PHE A 22 -11.59 7.05 12.91
C PHE A 22 -12.02 8.46 12.50
N GLU A 23 -11.42 9.47 13.14
CA GLU A 23 -11.61 10.88 12.77
C GLU A 23 -10.85 11.17 11.47
N ALA A 24 -11.57 11.44 10.38
CA ALA A 24 -10.95 11.83 9.11
C ALA A 24 -10.15 13.14 9.31
N GLY A 25 -8.88 13.14 8.90
CA GLY A 25 -7.99 14.29 9.06
C GLY A 25 -7.28 14.40 10.42
N SER A 26 -7.48 13.45 11.34
CA SER A 26 -6.77 13.43 12.63
C SER A 26 -5.34 12.86 12.58
N GLY A 27 -4.82 12.61 11.37
CA GLY A 27 -3.46 12.17 11.14
C GLY A 27 -3.26 10.65 11.21
N PRO A 28 -2.03 10.20 11.44
CA PRO A 28 -1.68 8.78 11.43
C PRO A 28 -2.36 7.98 12.56
N GLN A 29 -2.87 6.80 12.24
CA GLN A 29 -3.66 5.97 13.16
C GLN A 29 -3.44 4.46 13.03
N MET A 30 -2.85 4.01 11.91
CA MET A 30 -2.73 2.59 11.60
C MET A 30 -1.27 2.15 11.65
N ASP A 31 -0.97 1.06 12.36
CA ASP A 31 0.39 0.50 12.38
C ASP A 31 0.70 -0.30 11.11
N VAL A 32 -0.34 -0.91 10.52
CA VAL A 32 -0.26 -1.74 9.31
C VAL A 32 -1.44 -1.46 8.40
N ILE A 33 -1.17 -1.35 7.10
CA ILE A 33 -2.18 -1.27 6.02
C ILE A 33 -1.83 -2.31 4.96
N ILE A 34 -2.84 -3.02 4.47
CA ILE A 34 -2.72 -3.99 3.36
C ILE A 34 -3.70 -3.55 2.27
N ASP A 35 -3.17 -3.25 1.07
CA ASP A 35 -3.93 -2.91 -0.14
C ASP A 35 -3.99 -4.11 -1.07
N ASP A 36 -5.17 -4.72 -1.12
CA ASP A 36 -5.53 -5.84 -2.00
C ASP A 36 -6.67 -5.45 -2.96
N GLY A 37 -6.62 -4.20 -3.46
CA GLY A 37 -7.71 -3.64 -4.25
C GLY A 37 -7.71 -4.00 -5.73
N LEU A 38 -7.97 -3.02 -6.61
CA LEU A 38 -8.22 -3.23 -8.04
C LEU A 38 -7.02 -3.79 -8.87
N HIS A 39 -5.87 -4.08 -8.24
CA HIS A 39 -4.65 -4.65 -8.85
C HIS A 39 -4.14 -3.99 -10.15
N THR A 40 -4.62 -2.78 -10.44
CA THR A 40 -4.11 -1.95 -11.54
C THR A 40 -3.04 -1.00 -11.00
N PRO A 41 -1.96 -0.78 -11.76
CA PRO A 41 -0.91 0.20 -11.43
C PRO A 41 -1.44 1.55 -10.93
N GLU A 42 -2.44 2.09 -11.64
CA GLU A 42 -3.03 3.39 -11.36
C GLU A 42 -3.86 3.39 -10.07
N ALA A 43 -4.66 2.34 -9.84
CA ALA A 43 -5.46 2.22 -8.63
C ALA A 43 -4.59 2.02 -7.39
N GLN A 44 -3.57 1.15 -7.46
CA GLN A 44 -2.64 0.93 -6.32
C GLN A 44 -1.92 2.23 -5.92
N LEU A 45 -1.50 3.05 -6.89
CA LEU A 45 -0.90 4.35 -6.59
C LEU A 45 -1.92 5.34 -5.97
N ALA A 46 -3.16 5.35 -6.46
CA ALA A 46 -4.21 6.19 -5.91
C ALA A 46 -4.58 5.77 -4.48
N THR A 47 -4.82 4.48 -4.25
CA THR A 47 -5.10 3.89 -2.93
C THR A 47 -3.96 4.15 -1.95
N LEU A 48 -2.70 3.98 -2.40
CA LEU A 48 -1.54 4.35 -1.60
C LEU A 48 -1.57 5.83 -1.22
N GLY A 49 -1.81 6.74 -2.18
CA GLY A 49 -1.91 8.17 -1.91
C GLY A 49 -2.98 8.52 -0.87
N ASN A 50 -4.14 7.85 -0.93
CA ASN A 50 -5.25 8.08 -0.03
C ASN A 50 -4.99 7.54 1.38
N LEU A 51 -4.36 6.36 1.49
CA LEU A 51 -4.20 5.64 2.75
C LEU A 51 -2.88 5.95 3.49
N PHE A 52 -1.82 6.33 2.78
CA PHE A 52 -0.50 6.60 3.37
C PHE A 52 -0.48 7.70 4.45
N PRO A 53 -1.31 8.77 4.39
CA PRO A 53 -1.43 9.74 5.47
C PRO A 53 -1.90 9.13 6.81
N TYR A 54 -2.69 8.06 6.76
CA TYR A 54 -3.24 7.38 7.95
C TYR A 54 -2.29 6.32 8.52
N LEU A 55 -1.20 5.97 7.82
CA LEU A 55 -0.16 5.07 8.32
C LEU A 55 0.69 5.78 9.38
N ALA A 56 0.83 5.19 10.56
CA ALA A 56 1.68 5.65 11.64
C ALA A 56 3.16 5.76 11.21
N PRO A 57 3.93 6.71 11.75
CA PRO A 57 5.38 6.73 11.57
C PRO A 57 6.00 5.38 11.96
N GLY A 58 6.87 4.83 11.12
CA GLY A 58 7.45 3.50 11.33
C GLY A 58 6.54 2.31 10.97
N GLY A 59 5.26 2.56 10.65
CA GLY A 59 4.28 1.56 10.24
C GLY A 59 4.56 0.94 8.86
N LEU A 60 3.85 -0.15 8.56
CA LEU A 60 3.99 -0.91 7.32
C LEU A 60 2.79 -0.74 6.38
N TYR A 61 3.06 -0.45 5.12
CA TYR A 61 2.10 -0.55 4.02
C TYR A 61 2.48 -1.72 3.13
N VAL A 62 1.54 -2.59 2.82
CA VAL A 62 1.75 -3.73 1.91
C VAL A 62 0.78 -3.59 0.75
N VAL A 63 1.29 -3.64 -0.48
CA VAL A 63 0.46 -3.76 -1.69
C VAL A 63 0.55 -5.20 -2.17
N GLU A 64 -0.59 -5.86 -2.33
CA GLU A 64 -0.72 -7.22 -2.88
C GLU A 64 -0.76 -7.23 -4.41
N ASP A 65 -0.54 -8.41 -5.00
CA ASP A 65 -0.64 -8.71 -6.43
C ASP A 65 -0.01 -7.68 -7.37
N VAL A 66 1.18 -7.23 -6.98
CA VAL A 66 1.97 -6.29 -7.76
C VAL A 66 2.61 -7.01 -8.93
N ASN A 67 2.15 -6.69 -10.13
CA ASN A 67 2.59 -7.41 -11.32
C ASN A 67 3.96 -6.91 -11.82
N ALA A 68 5.04 -7.65 -11.50
CA ALA A 68 6.44 -7.32 -11.83
C ALA A 68 6.72 -7.05 -13.32
N GLY A 69 5.90 -7.63 -14.22
CA GLY A 69 6.05 -7.45 -15.67
C GLY A 69 5.53 -6.12 -16.23
N LYS A 70 4.83 -5.29 -15.43
CA LYS A 70 4.30 -4.02 -15.92
C LYS A 70 5.32 -2.88 -15.73
N ARG A 71 5.41 -2.00 -16.74
CA ARG A 71 6.15 -0.70 -16.75
C ARG A 71 5.78 0.26 -15.60
N LEU A 72 4.91 -0.17 -14.68
CA LEU A 72 4.66 0.45 -13.39
C LEU A 72 5.98 0.76 -12.70
N PHE A 73 6.98 -0.13 -12.61
CA PHE A 73 8.19 0.21 -11.85
C PHE A 73 9.08 1.29 -12.46
N LEU A 74 9.21 1.35 -13.79
CA LEU A 74 10.01 2.40 -14.44
C LEU A 74 9.31 3.77 -14.44
N ARG A 75 7.97 3.81 -14.52
CA ARG A 75 7.20 5.06 -14.56
C ARG A 75 6.69 5.50 -13.18
N ALA A 76 6.31 4.54 -12.35
CA ALA A 76 5.80 4.76 -11.01
C ALA A 76 6.88 4.94 -9.97
N HIS A 77 8.16 4.61 -10.19
CA HIS A 77 9.18 4.93 -9.19
C HIS A 77 9.17 6.43 -8.82
N LYS A 78 8.99 7.33 -9.80
CA LYS A 78 8.81 8.76 -9.55
C LYS A 78 7.49 9.09 -8.85
N ALA A 79 6.39 8.42 -9.19
CA ALA A 79 5.08 8.63 -8.56
C ALA A 79 5.05 8.13 -7.12
N LEU A 80 5.51 6.90 -6.89
CA LEU A 80 5.73 6.28 -5.59
C LEU A 80 6.57 7.20 -4.70
N ARG A 81 7.73 7.67 -5.18
CA ARG A 81 8.59 8.59 -4.40
C ARG A 81 7.93 9.90 -4.02
N ARG A 82 6.96 10.41 -4.80
CA ARG A 82 6.18 11.61 -4.42
C ARG A 82 5.25 11.34 -3.23
N ILE A 83 4.78 10.10 -3.10
CA ILE A 83 3.86 9.71 -2.02
C ILE A 83 4.65 9.29 -0.78
N VAL A 84 5.63 8.40 -0.94
CA VAL A 84 6.31 7.76 0.19
C VAL A 84 7.57 8.50 0.66
N GLY A 85 8.05 9.48 -0.12
CA GLY A 85 9.21 10.32 0.24
C GLY A 85 10.50 9.52 0.44
N SER A 86 11.07 9.62 1.64
CA SER A 86 12.28 8.90 2.08
C SER A 86 11.99 7.54 2.73
N SER A 87 10.72 7.11 2.75
CA SER A 87 10.33 5.82 3.33
C SER A 87 11.03 4.66 2.61
N THR A 88 11.44 3.65 3.39
CA THR A 88 12.11 2.46 2.86
C THR A 88 11.08 1.54 2.22
N HIS A 89 11.42 0.91 1.10
CA HIS A 89 10.54 -0.06 0.45
C HIS A 89 11.33 -1.21 -0.18
N PHE A 90 10.73 -2.39 -0.23
CA PHE A 90 11.29 -3.56 -0.91
C PHE A 90 10.19 -4.37 -1.61
N PHE A 91 10.61 -5.17 -2.59
CA PHE A 91 9.74 -6.06 -3.33
C PHE A 91 9.99 -7.50 -2.94
N VAL A 92 8.90 -8.27 -2.86
CA VAL A 92 8.94 -9.71 -2.68
C VAL A 92 8.24 -10.31 -3.88
N ASP A 93 8.94 -11.03 -4.75
CA ASP A 93 8.41 -11.52 -6.03
C ASP A 93 8.60 -13.02 -6.26
N ASN A 94 9.32 -13.70 -5.37
CA ASN A 94 9.67 -15.12 -5.47
C ASN A 94 8.70 -16.02 -4.71
N PHE A 95 7.39 -15.78 -4.87
CA PHE A 95 6.40 -16.65 -4.26
C PHE A 95 6.35 -17.99 -4.99
N VAL A 96 6.35 -19.08 -4.23
CA VAL A 96 6.23 -20.44 -4.74
C VAL A 96 4.84 -20.96 -4.38
N ASN A 97 4.19 -21.62 -5.33
CA ASN A 97 2.96 -22.35 -5.03
C ASN A 97 3.32 -23.60 -4.21
N GLU A 98 2.87 -23.69 -2.96
CA GLU A 98 3.21 -24.81 -2.06
C GLU A 98 2.69 -26.16 -2.56
N THR A 99 1.63 -26.19 -3.37
CA THR A 99 1.09 -27.43 -3.95
C THR A 99 1.90 -27.90 -5.16
N THR A 100 2.37 -26.98 -6.01
CA THR A 100 3.01 -27.34 -7.29
C THR A 100 4.53 -27.18 -7.29
N GLY A 101 5.10 -26.47 -6.32
CA GLY A 101 6.51 -26.10 -6.28
C GLY A 101 6.91 -25.08 -7.36
N MET A 102 5.96 -24.59 -8.17
CA MET A 102 6.24 -23.69 -9.28
C MET A 102 6.19 -22.22 -8.82
N PRO A 103 7.02 -21.33 -9.41
CA PRO A 103 6.92 -19.90 -9.16
C PRO A 103 5.53 -19.35 -9.52
N ARG A 104 4.94 -18.59 -8.60
CA ARG A 104 3.72 -17.82 -8.84
C ARG A 104 4.07 -16.59 -9.67
N HIS A 105 3.63 -16.59 -10.92
CA HIS A 105 3.77 -15.44 -11.79
C HIS A 105 2.71 -14.40 -11.43
N GLY A 106 3.10 -13.13 -11.29
CA GLY A 106 2.18 -12.01 -11.15
C GLY A 106 1.69 -11.71 -9.73
N SER A 107 2.21 -12.39 -8.71
CA SER A 107 1.85 -12.16 -7.30
C SER A 107 3.06 -11.68 -6.52
N ALA A 108 3.48 -10.43 -6.72
CA ALA A 108 4.54 -9.83 -5.90
C ALA A 108 3.94 -8.90 -4.84
N LEU A 109 4.67 -8.68 -3.74
CA LEU A 109 4.34 -7.67 -2.75
C LEU A 109 5.25 -6.47 -2.89
N LEU A 110 4.67 -5.27 -2.74
CA LEU A 110 5.42 -4.07 -2.40
C LEU A 110 5.23 -3.79 -0.92
N VAL A 111 6.32 -3.87 -0.16
CA VAL A 111 6.32 -3.52 1.26
C VAL A 111 6.99 -2.18 1.45
N ILE A 112 6.30 -1.24 2.09
CA ILE A 112 6.79 0.10 2.40
C ILE A 112 6.78 0.27 3.92
N ARG A 113 7.92 0.65 4.48
CA ARG A 113 8.04 1.08 5.87
C ARG A 113 8.07 2.59 5.91
N LYS A 114 7.03 3.21 6.47
CA LYS A 114 6.93 4.66 6.59
C LYS A 114 8.11 5.18 7.43
N ALA A 115 8.75 6.24 6.95
CA ALA A 115 9.82 6.87 7.70
C ALA A 115 9.34 7.24 9.12
N PRO A 116 10.15 7.02 10.16
CA PRO A 116 9.83 7.51 11.50
C PRO A 116 9.78 9.04 11.50
N GLU A 117 9.04 9.61 12.44
CA GLU A 117 9.12 11.05 12.70
C GLU A 117 10.53 11.38 13.18
N VAL A 118 11.13 12.41 12.58
CA VAL A 118 12.36 13.00 13.09
C VAL A 118 11.93 13.93 14.23
N LEU A 119 12.15 13.49 15.47
CA LEU A 119 11.97 14.30 16.67
C LEU A 119 13.00 15.44 16.71
#